data_AF-A0A0G1LDY3-F1
#
_entry.id   AF-A0A0G1LDY3-F1
#
_cell.length_a   1.000
_cell.length_b   1.000
_cell.length_c   1.000
_cell.angle_alpha   90.00
_cell.angle_beta   90.00
_cell.angle_gamma   90.00
#
_symmetry.space_group_name_H-M   'P 1'
#
loop_
_entity.id
_entity.type
_entity.pdbx_description
1 polymer ?
#
loop_
_entity_poly.entity_id
_entity_poly.type
_entity_poly.pdbx_seq_one_letter_code
_entity_poly.pdbx_strand_id
1 'polypeptide(L)'
;MKVLVIDDAQWNQDSAHQTLADHEVTVVSTVEDAFRIFHSGEKDFDAVLTDLWMPAPAKEWDAGCNRIFGGNPYHPEDDEHAQGDQIPAGLAFALAAAKGGAAHIAILTDSDHHRDRLVALLDMIGHCGRVSSREVRYFPMRNQCVRRSSGEVLKCDEAWELVHADPKEYGYVKNWGKLLQEITDTCY
;
A
#
# COMPACT_ATOMS: atom_id res chain seq x y z
N MET A 1 11.60 14.74 0.63
CA MET A 1 10.17 14.75 0.26
C MET A 1 9.35 14.51 1.50
N LYS A 2 8.13 15.04 1.54
CA LYS A 2 7.09 14.63 2.48
C LYS A 2 6.39 13.39 1.91
N VAL A 3 6.53 12.27 2.61
CA VAL A 3 6.06 10.96 2.15
C VAL A 3 5.02 10.44 3.13
N LEU A 4 3.85 10.08 2.63
CA LEU A 4 2.84 9.33 3.38
C LEU A 4 2.94 7.85 3.01
N VAL A 5 3.11 6.99 4.01
CA VAL A 5 3.01 5.53 3.87
C VAL A 5 1.77 5.02 4.59
N ILE A 6 0.95 4.21 3.91
CA ILE A 6 -0.27 3.61 4.44
C ILE A 6 -0.11 2.10 4.37
N ASP A 7 0.15 1.44 5.50
CA ASP A 7 0.36 -0.01 5.56
C ASP A 7 0.09 -0.53 6.98
N ASP A 8 -0.73 -1.57 7.13
CA ASP A 8 -1.12 -2.12 8.43
C ASP A 8 -0.05 -3.03 9.05
N ALA A 9 0.84 -3.60 8.25
CA ALA A 9 1.83 -4.55 8.73
C ALA A 9 3.04 -3.84 9.36
N GLN A 10 3.27 -4.08 10.66
CA GLN A 10 4.36 -3.43 11.42
C GLN A 10 5.73 -3.54 10.74
N TRP A 11 6.06 -4.69 10.13
CA TRP A 11 7.35 -4.87 9.45
C TRP A 11 7.49 -4.03 8.17
N ASN A 12 6.38 -3.75 7.47
CA ASN A 12 6.40 -2.83 6.33
C ASN A 12 6.52 -1.38 6.80
N GLN A 13 5.93 -1.04 7.95
CA GLN A 13 6.09 0.28 8.58
C GLN A 13 7.55 0.49 9.03
N ASP A 14 8.16 -0.51 9.67
CA ASP A 14 9.57 -0.48 10.07
C ASP A 14 10.47 -0.30 8.83
N SER A 15 10.17 -1.02 7.75
CA SER A 15 10.86 -0.86 6.47
C SER A 15 10.67 0.54 5.87
N ALA A 16 9.51 1.17 6.03
CA ALA A 16 9.28 2.53 5.58
C ALA A 16 10.22 3.50 6.32
N HIS A 17 10.27 3.42 7.64
CA HIS A 17 11.18 4.24 8.44
C HIS A 17 12.66 4.00 8.08
N GLN A 18 13.04 2.75 7.81
CA GLN A 18 14.41 2.40 7.45
C GLN A 18 14.80 2.88 6.04
N THR A 19 13.97 2.57 5.04
CA THR A 19 14.32 2.77 3.62
C THR A 19 14.03 4.18 3.12
N LEU A 20 13.24 4.96 3.87
CA LEU A 20 12.90 6.36 3.57
C LEU A 20 13.54 7.33 4.60
N ALA A 21 14.62 6.93 5.28
CA ALA A 21 15.22 7.71 6.37
C ALA A 21 15.68 9.13 5.97
N ASP A 22 15.95 9.35 4.69
CA ASP A 22 16.34 10.66 4.13
C ASP A 22 15.13 11.54 3.74
N HIS A 23 13.92 11.16 4.17
CA HIS A 23 12.67 11.86 3.87
C HIS A 23 11.89 12.19 5.15
N GLU A 24 10.95 13.13 5.03
CA GLU A 24 9.98 13.40 6.08
C GLU A 24 8.83 12.40 5.91
N VAL A 25 8.79 11.37 6.76
CA VAL A 25 7.89 10.22 6.60
C VAL A 25 6.79 10.24 7.65
N THR A 26 5.54 10.22 7.18
CA THR A 26 4.36 9.92 8.00
C THR A 26 3.90 8.51 7.65
N VAL A 27 3.81 7.64 8.66
CA VAL A 27 3.28 6.28 8.49
C VAL A 27 1.97 6.15 9.25
N VAL A 28 0.96 5.59 8.60
CA VAL A 28 -0.33 5.25 9.22
C VAL A 28 -0.67 3.79 8.97
N SER A 29 -1.25 3.15 9.99
CA SER A 29 -1.50 1.70 9.99
C SER A 29 -2.97 1.32 9.82
N THR A 30 -3.85 2.31 9.72
CA THR A 30 -5.31 2.09 9.72
C THR A 30 -5.98 2.87 8.61
N VAL A 31 -7.12 2.36 8.14
CA VAL A 31 -8.00 3.06 7.20
C VAL A 31 -8.47 4.38 7.81
N GLU A 32 -8.69 4.39 9.13
CA GLU A 32 -9.15 5.51 9.91
C GLU A 32 -8.19 6.69 9.89
N ASP A 33 -6.90 6.42 10.16
CA ASP A 33 -5.89 7.47 10.22
C ASP A 33 -5.56 7.99 8.81
N ALA A 34 -5.49 7.10 7.82
CA ALA A 34 -5.35 7.51 6.42
C ALA A 34 -6.51 8.41 5.99
N PHE A 35 -7.76 8.05 6.32
CA PHE A 35 -8.93 8.86 6.03
C PHE A 35 -8.85 10.24 6.69
N ARG A 36 -8.46 10.32 7.96
CA ARG A 36 -8.29 11.59 8.68
C ARG A 36 -7.25 12.48 8.02
N ILE A 37 -6.13 11.92 7.57
CA ILE A 37 -5.10 12.68 6.84
C ILE A 37 -5.71 13.35 5.60
N PHE A 38 -6.41 12.60 4.75
CA PHE A 38 -7.00 13.17 3.53
C PHE A 38 -8.15 14.17 3.77
N HIS A 39 -8.79 14.14 4.95
CA HIS A 39 -9.94 15.00 5.28
C HIS A 39 -9.62 16.15 6.24
N SER A 40 -8.50 16.12 6.95
CA SER A 40 -8.04 17.18 7.85
C SER A 40 -7.61 18.45 7.10
N GLY A 41 -7.37 18.35 5.78
CA GLY A 41 -6.80 19.42 4.96
C GLY A 41 -5.28 19.35 4.84
N GLU A 42 -4.64 18.45 5.57
CA GLU A 42 -3.20 18.17 5.47
C GLU A 42 -2.91 17.32 4.23
N LYS A 43 -2.77 17.99 3.08
CA LYS A 43 -2.59 17.35 1.76
C LYS A 43 -1.24 17.63 1.11
N ASP A 44 -0.27 18.07 1.91
CA ASP A 44 1.03 18.56 1.42
C ASP A 44 2.06 17.43 1.30
N PHE A 45 1.66 16.26 0.78
CA PHE A 45 2.57 15.14 0.54
C PHE A 45 3.07 15.17 -0.90
N ASP A 46 4.39 15.11 -1.07
CA ASP A 46 5.03 14.96 -2.37
C ASP A 46 4.77 13.56 -2.95
N ALA A 47 4.76 12.56 -2.05
CA ALA A 47 4.55 11.17 -2.38
C ALA A 47 3.57 10.45 -1.44
N VAL A 48 2.75 9.56 -2.00
CA VAL A 48 1.87 8.67 -1.24
C VAL A 48 2.10 7.23 -1.68
N LEU A 49 2.51 6.38 -0.75
CA LEU A 49 2.79 4.96 -0.95
C LEU A 49 1.80 4.16 -0.09
N THR A 50 1.05 3.24 -0.68
CA THR A 50 -0.01 2.53 0.04
C THR A 50 0.03 1.04 -0.23
N ASP A 51 -0.27 0.24 0.79
CA ASP A 51 -0.77 -1.11 0.55
C ASP A 51 -2.09 -1.05 -0.20
N LEU A 52 -2.38 -2.07 -1.01
CA LEU A 52 -3.70 -2.28 -1.61
C LEU A 52 -4.71 -2.73 -0.55
N TRP A 53 -4.36 -3.78 0.19
CA TRP A 53 -5.24 -4.47 1.14
C TRP A 53 -4.99 -3.93 2.54
N MET A 54 -6.00 -3.35 3.15
CA MET A 54 -5.95 -2.84 4.52
C MET A 54 -7.07 -3.49 5.33
N PRO A 55 -6.90 -3.67 6.65
CA PRO A 55 -7.98 -4.12 7.52
C PRO A 55 -9.20 -3.22 7.37
N ALA A 56 -10.38 -3.82 7.31
CA ALA A 56 -11.63 -3.11 7.38
C ALA A 56 -11.66 -2.30 8.68
N PRO A 57 -12.19 -1.06 8.64
CA PRO A 57 -12.24 -0.23 9.83
C PRO A 57 -13.07 -0.88 10.93
N ALA A 58 -12.79 -0.52 12.18
CA ALA A 58 -13.54 -1.05 13.31
C ALA A 58 -15.05 -0.71 13.20
N LYS A 59 -15.91 -1.65 13.60
CA LYS A 59 -17.39 -1.50 13.56
C LYS A 59 -17.89 -0.25 14.29
N GLU A 60 -17.12 0.26 15.25
CA GLU A 60 -17.46 1.40 16.10
C GLU A 60 -16.97 2.76 15.55
N TRP A 61 -16.38 2.79 14.34
CA TRP A 61 -15.84 4.02 13.79
C TRP A 61 -16.91 5.01 13.30
N ASP A 62 -17.22 6.01 14.14
CA ASP A 62 -18.29 6.99 13.92
C ASP A 62 -17.84 8.33 13.29
N ALA A 63 -16.77 8.35 12.48
CA ALA A 63 -16.27 9.60 11.88
C ALA A 63 -17.07 10.07 10.63
N GLY A 64 -18.38 9.80 10.57
CA GLY A 64 -19.21 10.05 9.38
C GLY A 64 -19.02 9.04 8.24
N CYS A 65 -18.07 8.12 8.37
CA CYS A 65 -17.82 7.00 7.47
C CYS A 65 -18.94 5.94 7.49
N ASN A 66 -19.80 5.96 8.51
CA ASN A 66 -21.07 5.23 8.51
C ASN A 66 -21.84 5.48 7.21
N ARG A 67 -21.78 6.66 6.56
CA ARG A 67 -22.44 6.84 5.24
C ARG A 67 -21.66 6.28 4.05
N ILE A 68 -20.34 6.17 4.17
CA ILE A 68 -19.43 5.72 3.10
C ILE A 68 -19.45 4.19 3.02
N PHE A 69 -19.48 3.52 4.17
CA PHE A 69 -19.61 2.06 4.30
C PHE A 69 -21.05 1.60 4.52
N GLY A 70 -22.04 2.48 4.29
CA GLY A 70 -23.42 2.09 4.06
C GLY A 70 -24.38 2.10 5.24
N GLY A 71 -23.98 2.50 6.46
CA GLY A 71 -24.83 2.83 7.62
C GLY A 71 -25.51 1.63 8.25
N ASN A 72 -25.67 0.59 7.46
CA ASN A 72 -25.71 -0.79 7.88
C ASN A 72 -24.29 -1.13 8.34
N PRO A 73 -24.09 -1.63 9.57
CA PRO A 73 -22.79 -2.17 9.94
C PRO A 73 -22.42 -3.18 8.84
N TYR A 74 -21.17 -3.13 8.38
CA TYR A 74 -20.68 -4.18 7.50
C TYR A 74 -21.00 -5.52 8.18
N HIS A 75 -21.93 -6.26 7.57
CA HIS A 75 -22.39 -7.58 8.00
C HIS A 75 -21.58 -8.58 7.18
N PRO A 76 -20.39 -8.99 7.65
CA PRO A 76 -19.57 -9.96 6.94
C PRO A 76 -20.33 -11.28 6.71
N GLU A 77 -21.38 -11.56 7.49
CA GLU A 77 -22.31 -12.66 7.26
C GLU A 77 -23.16 -12.55 5.97
N ASP A 78 -23.38 -11.34 5.43
CA ASP A 78 -24.17 -11.10 4.22
C ASP A 78 -23.32 -11.02 2.94
N ASP A 79 -21.99 -10.93 3.09
CA ASP A 79 -21.06 -10.86 1.98
C ASP A 79 -20.39 -12.23 1.79
N GLU A 80 -20.99 -13.04 0.91
CA GLU A 80 -20.47 -14.35 0.48
C GLU A 80 -19.09 -14.29 -0.20
N HIS A 81 -18.55 -13.08 -0.39
CA HIS A 81 -17.23 -12.80 -0.93
C HIS A 81 -16.28 -12.12 0.08
N ALA A 82 -16.68 -11.95 1.34
CA ALA A 82 -15.82 -11.53 2.45
C ALA A 82 -14.80 -12.62 2.81
N GLN A 83 -13.89 -12.93 1.88
CA GLN A 83 -12.68 -13.68 2.19
C GLN A 83 -11.69 -12.74 2.89
N GLY A 84 -11.95 -12.49 4.17
CA GLY A 84 -11.04 -11.80 5.10
C GLY A 84 -11.57 -10.47 5.62
N ASP A 85 -10.99 -10.05 6.75
CA ASP A 85 -11.22 -8.76 7.39
C ASP A 85 -10.51 -7.60 6.65
N GLN A 86 -10.18 -7.76 5.36
CA GLN A 86 -9.42 -6.78 4.57
C GLN A 86 -10.25 -6.25 3.40
N ILE A 87 -10.02 -4.97 3.07
CA ILE A 87 -10.64 -4.25 1.96
C ILE A 87 -9.54 -3.61 1.09
N PRO A 88 -9.79 -3.35 -0.20
CA PRO A 88 -8.78 -2.77 -1.08
C PRO A 88 -8.69 -1.25 -0.91
N ALA A 89 -8.59 -0.77 0.34
CA ALA A 89 -8.64 0.66 0.67
C ALA A 89 -7.50 1.45 0.03
N GLY A 90 -6.37 0.81 -0.24
CA GLY A 90 -5.23 1.43 -0.92
C GLY A 90 -5.57 2.07 -2.24
N LEU A 91 -6.46 1.44 -3.01
CA LEU A 91 -6.92 1.99 -4.28
C LEU A 91 -7.63 3.33 -4.08
N ALA A 92 -8.50 3.42 -3.06
CA ALA A 92 -9.20 4.65 -2.73
C ALA A 92 -8.23 5.74 -2.25
N PHE A 93 -7.22 5.39 -1.45
CA PHE A 93 -6.22 6.34 -0.97
C PHE A 93 -5.30 6.85 -2.07
N ALA A 94 -4.90 6.01 -3.02
CA ALA A 94 -4.12 6.44 -4.17
C ALA A 94 -4.90 7.45 -5.04
N LEU A 95 -6.20 7.21 -5.26
CA LEU A 95 -7.07 8.16 -5.97
C LEU A 95 -7.27 9.46 -5.17
N ALA A 96 -7.42 9.37 -3.86
CA ALA A 96 -7.51 10.53 -2.97
C ALA A 96 -6.22 11.38 -3.00
N ALA A 97 -5.06 10.74 -3.02
CA ALA A 97 -3.76 11.39 -3.18
C ALA A 97 -3.63 12.10 -4.53
N ALA A 98 -4.07 11.45 -5.62
CA ALA A 98 -4.06 12.03 -6.96
C ALA A 98 -4.95 13.27 -7.03
N LYS A 99 -6.16 13.19 -6.45
CA LYS A 99 -7.06 14.35 -6.31
C LYS A 99 -6.47 15.45 -5.42
N GLY A 100 -5.68 15.06 -4.41
CA GLY A 100 -4.97 15.97 -3.51
C GLY A 100 -3.77 16.67 -4.16
N GLY A 101 -3.31 16.19 -5.31
CA GLY A 101 -2.21 16.80 -6.06
C GLY A 101 -0.83 16.22 -5.77
N ALA A 102 -0.73 15.10 -5.03
CA ALA A 102 0.53 14.40 -4.83
C ALA A 102 1.16 14.04 -6.19
N ALA A 103 2.48 14.27 -6.32
CA ALA A 103 3.18 14.08 -7.58
C ALA A 103 3.53 12.61 -7.84
N HIS A 104 3.88 11.89 -6.78
CA HIS A 104 4.33 10.50 -6.85
C HIS A 104 3.39 9.60 -6.05
N ILE A 105 2.67 8.70 -6.72
CA ILE A 105 1.69 7.85 -6.07
C ILE A 105 1.95 6.41 -6.47
N ALA A 106 2.03 5.52 -5.48
CA ALA A 106 2.20 4.10 -5.74
C ALA A 106 1.38 3.22 -4.80
N ILE A 107 0.86 2.13 -5.37
CA ILE A 107 0.26 1.00 -4.68
C ILE A 107 1.25 -0.16 -4.76
N LEU A 108 1.64 -0.71 -3.62
CA LEU A 108 2.49 -1.89 -3.52
C LEU A 108 1.80 -2.95 -2.67
N THR A 109 1.51 -4.10 -3.28
CA THR A 109 0.79 -5.21 -2.64
C THR A 109 1.64 -6.47 -2.61
N ASP A 110 1.38 -7.30 -1.61
CA ASP A 110 1.90 -8.66 -1.43
C ASP A 110 1.05 -9.74 -2.11
N SER A 111 -0.05 -9.34 -2.74
CA SER A 111 -0.90 -10.22 -3.54
C SER A 111 -0.38 -10.38 -4.98
N ASP A 112 -0.74 -11.48 -5.63
CA ASP A 112 -0.41 -11.76 -7.04
C ASP A 112 -1.66 -11.95 -7.91
N HIS A 113 -1.52 -11.66 -9.20
CA HIS A 113 -2.64 -11.72 -10.14
C HIS A 113 -3.19 -13.12 -10.38
N HIS A 114 -2.47 -14.19 -10.00
CA HIS A 114 -3.00 -15.54 -10.11
C HIS A 114 -3.94 -15.86 -8.93
N ARG A 115 -3.82 -15.13 -7.82
CA ARG A 115 -4.59 -15.35 -6.59
C ARG A 115 -5.67 -14.30 -6.35
N ASP A 116 -5.53 -13.13 -6.96
CA ASP A 116 -6.39 -11.98 -6.67
C ASP A 116 -6.85 -11.30 -7.96
N ARG A 117 -8.18 -11.30 -8.14
CA ARG A 117 -8.82 -10.76 -9.33
C ARG A 117 -8.70 -9.25 -9.42
N LEU A 118 -8.69 -8.54 -8.30
CA LEU A 118 -8.51 -7.09 -8.31
C LEU A 118 -7.10 -6.76 -8.76
N VAL A 119 -6.10 -7.46 -8.23
CA VAL A 119 -4.71 -7.35 -8.70
C VAL A 119 -4.59 -7.67 -10.20
N ALA A 120 -5.23 -8.74 -10.66
CA ALA A 120 -5.25 -9.08 -12.08
C ALA A 120 -5.89 -7.98 -12.96
N LEU A 121 -6.89 -7.26 -12.44
CA LEU A 121 -7.46 -6.09 -13.12
C LEU A 121 -6.51 -4.89 -13.11
N LEU A 122 -5.78 -4.66 -12.01
CA LEU A 122 -4.79 -3.58 -11.91
C LEU A 122 -3.62 -3.78 -12.89
N ASP A 123 -3.27 -5.03 -13.23
CA ASP A 123 -2.27 -5.32 -14.28
C ASP A 123 -2.68 -4.76 -15.66
N MET A 124 -3.97 -4.62 -15.93
CA MET A 124 -4.45 -3.97 -17.16
C MET A 124 -4.05 -2.49 -17.24
N ILE A 125 -3.85 -1.84 -16.09
CA ILE A 125 -3.42 -0.44 -15.99
C ILE A 125 -1.89 -0.36 -16.15
N GLY A 126 -1.15 -1.31 -15.57
CA GLY A 126 0.32 -1.34 -15.55
C GLY A 126 1.00 -1.80 -16.85
N HIS A 127 0.26 -2.33 -17.84
CA HIS A 127 0.84 -2.87 -19.09
C HIS A 127 0.94 -1.87 -20.27
N CYS A 128 0.49 -0.63 -20.12
CA CYS A 128 0.46 0.37 -21.20
C CYS A 128 1.47 1.50 -20.92
N GLY A 129 2.52 1.61 -21.73
CA GLY A 129 3.72 2.42 -21.48
C GLY A 129 3.57 3.95 -21.44
N ARG A 130 4.69 4.59 -21.03
CA ARG A 130 5.02 6.04 -20.97
C ARG A 130 3.83 6.99 -20.76
N VAL A 131 3.64 7.44 -19.51
CA VAL A 131 2.51 8.31 -19.14
C VAL A 131 2.94 9.43 -18.17
N SER A 132 2.11 10.47 -18.13
CA SER A 132 2.30 11.83 -17.56
C SER A 132 2.82 11.94 -16.11
N SER A 133 3.20 13.16 -15.70
CA SER A 133 3.80 13.50 -14.39
C SER A 133 2.93 13.28 -13.13
N ARG A 134 1.73 12.69 -13.23
CA ARG A 134 0.80 12.46 -12.11
C ARG A 134 0.03 11.15 -12.27
N GLU A 135 0.76 10.04 -12.22
CA GLU A 135 0.21 8.70 -12.39
C GLU A 135 0.20 7.93 -11.05
N VAL A 136 -0.86 7.17 -10.82
CA VAL A 136 -0.88 6.13 -9.77
C VAL A 136 -0.22 4.90 -10.35
N ARG A 137 0.94 4.52 -9.79
CA ARG A 137 1.65 3.32 -10.22
C ARG A 137 1.31 2.13 -9.36
N TYR A 138 1.26 0.98 -9.99
CA TYR A 138 0.92 -0.27 -9.36
C TYR A 138 2.07 -1.28 -9.51
N PHE A 139 2.46 -1.90 -8.40
CA PHE A 139 3.55 -2.88 -8.37
C PHE A 139 3.07 -4.16 -7.67
N PRO A 140 2.83 -5.27 -8.41
CA PRO A 140 2.60 -6.58 -7.82
C PRO A 140 3.95 -7.22 -7.47
N MET A 141 4.20 -7.52 -6.19
CA MET A 141 5.36 -8.26 -5.67
C MET A 141 6.77 -7.74 -6.02
N ARG A 142 6.91 -6.74 -6.89
CA ARG A 142 8.15 -6.04 -7.20
C ARG A 142 8.47 -5.11 -6.04
N ASN A 143 9.76 -4.94 -5.73
CA ASN A 143 10.22 -4.14 -4.60
C ASN A 143 9.90 -4.74 -3.23
N GLN A 144 9.94 -6.07 -3.12
CA GLN A 144 9.91 -6.76 -1.84
C GLN A 144 11.30 -7.29 -1.47
N CYS A 145 11.67 -7.14 -0.20
CA CYS A 145 12.79 -7.78 0.45
C CYS A 145 12.29 -9.03 1.18
N VAL A 146 13.21 -9.87 1.62
CA VAL A 146 12.87 -11.07 2.39
C VAL A 146 13.06 -10.80 3.87
N ARG A 147 12.15 -11.31 4.68
CA ARG A 147 12.29 -11.37 6.13
C ARG A 147 12.33 -12.81 6.59
N ARG A 148 13.30 -13.14 7.44
CA ARG A 148 13.36 -14.44 8.13
C ARG A 148 12.29 -14.52 9.22
N SER A 149 11.90 -15.74 9.57
CA SER A 149 11.05 -16.04 10.73
C SER A 149 11.57 -15.45 12.05
N SER A 150 12.90 -15.25 12.15
CA SER A 150 13.56 -14.57 13.28
C SER A 150 13.28 -13.06 13.36
N GLY A 151 12.69 -12.47 12.32
CA GLY A 151 12.44 -11.04 12.20
C GLY A 151 13.50 -10.26 11.43
N GLU A 152 14.64 -10.89 11.10
CA GLU A 152 15.74 -10.27 10.34
C GLU A 152 15.30 -9.96 8.90
N VAL A 153 15.46 -8.71 8.45
CA VAL A 153 15.23 -8.28 7.06
C VAL A 153 16.53 -8.41 6.27
N LEU A 154 16.50 -9.23 5.23
CA LEU A 154 17.61 -9.44 4.30
C LEU A 154 17.66 -8.31 3.26
N LYS A 155 18.88 -7.99 2.79
CA LYS A 155 19.06 -6.98 1.74
C LYS A 155 18.33 -7.40 0.46
N CYS A 156 17.63 -6.45 -0.15
CA CYS A 156 16.63 -6.69 -1.17
C CYS A 156 17.20 -7.18 -2.51
N ASP A 157 18.52 -7.07 -2.70
CA ASP A 157 19.21 -7.50 -3.93
C ASP A 157 19.51 -9.01 -3.97
N GLU A 158 19.39 -9.71 -2.83
CA GLU A 158 19.64 -11.16 -2.68
C GLU A 158 18.32 -11.96 -2.50
N ALA A 159 17.18 -11.27 -2.57
CA ALA A 159 15.91 -11.71 -2.01
C ALA A 159 15.15 -12.75 -2.85
N TRP A 160 15.18 -12.60 -4.18
CA TRP A 160 14.27 -13.34 -5.06
C TRP A 160 14.51 -14.85 -5.08
N GLU A 161 15.77 -15.28 -4.95
CA GLU A 161 16.15 -16.70 -4.90
C GLU A 161 15.79 -17.36 -3.55
N LEU A 162 15.75 -16.58 -2.46
CA LEU A 162 15.51 -17.10 -1.11
C LEU A 162 14.03 -17.37 -0.81
N VAL A 163 13.10 -16.55 -1.32
CA VAL A 163 11.67 -16.76 -1.02
C VAL A 163 11.09 -17.98 -1.75
N HIS A 164 11.68 -18.36 -2.88
CA HIS A 164 11.31 -19.61 -3.56
C HIS A 164 11.90 -20.86 -2.91
N ALA A 165 12.86 -20.70 -2.00
CA ALA A 165 13.50 -21.81 -1.30
C ALA A 165 12.65 -22.34 -0.14
N ASP A 166 12.03 -21.47 0.68
CA ASP A 166 11.09 -21.89 1.74
C ASP A 166 10.10 -20.78 2.17
N PRO A 167 8.89 -20.69 1.58
CA PRO A 167 7.91 -19.66 1.94
C PRO A 167 7.37 -19.77 3.37
N LYS A 168 7.67 -20.83 4.12
CA LYS A 168 7.29 -20.93 5.55
C LYS A 168 8.31 -20.26 6.47
N GLU A 169 9.56 -20.14 6.02
CA GLU A 169 10.64 -19.51 6.77
C GLU A 169 10.75 -18.01 6.46
N TYR A 170 10.20 -17.59 5.33
CA TYR A 170 10.41 -16.25 4.77
C TYR A 170 9.10 -15.50 4.49
N GLY A 171 8.98 -14.29 5.04
CA GLY A 171 7.93 -13.33 4.70
C GLY A 171 8.43 -12.27 3.71
N TYR A 172 7.52 -11.65 2.97
CA TYR A 172 7.85 -10.50 2.12
C TYR A 172 7.77 -9.20 2.93
N VAL A 173 8.74 -8.30 2.72
CA VAL A 173 8.76 -6.95 3.30
C VAL A 173 8.84 -5.94 2.18
N LYS A 174 7.98 -4.93 2.18
CA LYS A 174 7.97 -3.90 1.15
C LYS A 174 9.20 -3.00 1.26
N ASN A 175 9.89 -2.77 0.16
CA ASN A 175 10.98 -1.80 0.04
C ASN A 175 10.43 -0.46 -0.45
N TRP A 176 9.98 0.37 0.48
CA TRP A 176 9.37 1.66 0.15
C TRP A 176 10.36 2.65 -0.47
N GLY A 177 11.62 2.64 -0.03
CA GLY A 177 12.67 3.47 -0.61
C GLY A 177 12.93 3.17 -2.08
N LYS A 178 13.05 1.88 -2.43
CA LYS A 178 13.21 1.46 -3.83
C LYS A 178 11.96 1.79 -4.66
N LEU A 179 10.77 1.54 -4.11
CA LEU A 179 9.52 1.92 -4.78
C LEU A 179 9.49 3.42 -5.08
N LEU A 180 9.81 4.25 -4.08
CA LEU A 180 9.85 5.69 -4.22
C LEU A 180 10.86 6.11 -5.29
N GLN A 181 12.07 5.54 -5.26
CA GLN A 181 13.09 5.77 -6.27
C GLN A 181 12.57 5.45 -7.69
N GLU A 182 11.94 4.29 -7.89
CA GLU A 182 11.42 3.89 -9.21
C GLU A 182 10.32 4.83 -9.73
N ILE A 183 9.48 5.39 -8.84
CA ILE A 183 8.42 6.32 -9.23
C ILE A 183 8.92 7.77 -9.39
N THR A 184 10.06 8.14 -8.81
CA THR A 184 10.70 9.46 -8.97
C THR A 184 11.68 9.51 -10.13
N ASP A 185 12.46 8.43 -10.36
CA ASP A 185 13.56 8.42 -11.33
C ASP A 185 13.09 8.36 -12.79
N THR A 186 11.81 8.11 -13.02
CA THR A 186 11.15 8.13 -14.34
C THR A 186 11.00 9.50 -15.00
N CYS A 187 11.82 10.49 -14.64
CA CYS A 187 11.83 11.78 -15.31
C CYS A 187 12.44 11.71 -16.73
N TYR A 188 11.54 11.78 -17.72
CA TYR A 188 11.64 12.34 -19.09
C TYR A 188 12.71 11.82 -20.06
#